data_AF-A0AA89CUL7-F1
#
_entry.id   AF-A0AA89CUL7-F1
#
_cell.length_a   1.000
_cell.length_b   1.000
_cell.length_c   1.000
_cell.angle_alpha   90.00
_cell.angle_beta   90.00
_cell.angle_gamma   90.00
#
_symmetry.space_group_name_H-M   'P 1'
#
loop_
_entity.id
_entity.type
_entity.pdbx_description
1 polymer ?
#
loop_
_entity_poly.entity_id
_entity_poly.type
_entity_poly.pdbx_seq_one_letter_code
_entity_poly.pdbx_strand_id
1 'polypeptide(L)'
;MESSKRDIIDLLNRAKEEIESIKKSTIQNKETIDEINSLKGKLKEIEDALKPSKQIIKRRLDSLNSILEELSDIKSDMVLSMEEEMFNVIEKNLLDGMVLEKVKDLKNIRYIIFNDEEVGRIEVLENCRPDIKIRVKVYKNVDEFIIKDPFKMYSIISFINTKFNYKQEY
;
A
#
# COMPACT_ATOMS: atom_id res chain seq x y z
N MET A 1 1.37 -87.97 -38.37
CA MET A 1 2.02 -86.92 -39.19
C MET A 1 1.08 -85.76 -39.53
N GLU A 2 -0.22 -85.99 -39.76
CA GLU A 2 -1.16 -84.90 -40.10
C GLU A 2 -1.56 -83.97 -38.93
N SER A 3 -1.67 -84.45 -37.69
CA SER A 3 -2.04 -83.61 -36.54
C SER A 3 -0.98 -82.55 -36.21
N SER A 4 0.30 -82.94 -36.21
CA SER A 4 1.42 -82.03 -35.95
C SER A 4 1.54 -80.93 -37.02
N LYS A 5 1.18 -81.21 -38.28
CA LYS A 5 1.10 -80.16 -39.31
C LYS A 5 -0.06 -79.18 -39.08
N ARG A 6 -1.21 -79.66 -38.60
CA ARG A 6 -2.33 -78.77 -38.20
C ARG A 6 -1.96 -77.88 -37.02
N ASP A 7 -1.33 -78.45 -35.99
CA ASP A 7 -0.92 -77.70 -34.80
C ASP A 7 0.08 -76.58 -35.14
N ILE A 8 1.01 -76.85 -36.07
CA ILE A 8 1.97 -75.85 -36.57
C ILE A 8 1.27 -74.75 -37.37
N ILE A 9 0.28 -75.09 -38.20
CA ILE A 9 -0.50 -74.11 -38.97
C ILE A 9 -1.33 -73.21 -38.04
N ASP A 10 -1.94 -73.77 -37.00
CA ASP A 10 -2.73 -73.01 -36.02
C ASP A 10 -1.87 -72.07 -35.16
N LEU A 11 -0.63 -72.46 -34.86
CA LEU A 11 0.35 -71.59 -34.21
C LEU A 11 0.79 -70.45 -35.15
N LEU A 12 1.03 -70.75 -36.43
CA LEU A 12 1.38 -69.74 -37.43
C LEU A 12 0.26 -68.71 -37.64
N ASN A 13 -0.99 -69.15 -37.66
CA ASN A 13 -2.14 -68.25 -37.80
C ASN A 13 -2.29 -67.33 -36.58
N ARG A 14 -2.16 -67.87 -35.36
CA ARG A 14 -2.16 -67.06 -34.13
C ARG A 14 -1.03 -66.05 -34.08
N ALA A 15 0.19 -66.45 -34.43
CA ALA A 15 1.33 -65.55 -34.50
C ALA A 15 1.12 -64.43 -35.53
N LYS A 16 0.48 -64.74 -36.67
CA LYS A 16 0.15 -63.76 -37.70
C LYS A 16 -0.89 -62.74 -37.22
N GLU A 17 -1.91 -63.19 -36.50
CA GLU A 17 -2.92 -62.33 -35.89
C GLU A 17 -2.31 -61.42 -34.81
N GLU A 18 -1.43 -61.94 -33.96
CA GLU A 18 -0.70 -61.14 -32.98
C GLU A 18 0.20 -60.09 -33.64
N ILE A 19 0.92 -60.44 -34.71
CA ILE A 19 1.75 -59.50 -35.48
C ILE A 19 0.91 -58.38 -36.08
N GLU A 20 -0.25 -58.68 -36.66
CA GLU A 20 -1.14 -57.65 -37.22
C GLU A 20 -1.73 -56.75 -36.12
N SER A 21 -2.07 -57.32 -34.95
CA SER A 21 -2.49 -56.54 -33.78
C SER A 21 -1.40 -55.57 -33.32
N ILE A 22 -0.15 -56.04 -33.23
CA ILE A 22 1.01 -55.23 -32.84
C ILE A 22 1.28 -54.10 -33.84
N LYS A 23 1.18 -54.37 -35.16
CA LYS A 23 1.31 -53.33 -36.18
C LYS A 23 0.24 -52.25 -36.02
N LYS A 24 -1.01 -52.64 -35.81
CA LYS A 24 -2.13 -51.71 -35.64
C LYS A 24 -1.95 -50.81 -34.41
N SER A 25 -1.55 -51.37 -33.27
CA SER A 25 -1.28 -50.58 -32.05
C SER A 25 -0.08 -49.64 -32.24
N THR A 26 0.94 -50.06 -32.99
CA THR A 26 2.11 -49.20 -33.28
C THR A 26 1.75 -47.97 -34.11
N ILE A 27 0.86 -48.14 -35.09
CA ILE A 27 0.34 -47.02 -35.91
C ILE A 27 -0.46 -46.05 -35.04
N GLN A 28 -1.39 -46.56 -34.21
CA GLN A 28 -2.18 -45.72 -33.29
C GLN A 28 -1.30 -44.96 -32.29
N ASN A 29 -0.25 -45.59 -31.77
CA ASN A 29 0.70 -44.93 -30.88
C ASN A 29 1.45 -43.79 -31.59
N LYS A 30 1.81 -43.97 -32.87
CA LYS A 30 2.46 -42.93 -33.66
C LYS A 30 1.53 -41.75 -33.90
N GLU A 31 0.28 -41.99 -34.28
CA GLU A 31 -0.75 -40.96 -34.45
C GLU A 31 -0.97 -40.18 -33.14
N THR A 32 -1.03 -40.88 -32.01
CA THR A 32 -1.15 -40.26 -30.68
C THR A 32 0.05 -39.38 -30.34
N ILE A 33 1.27 -39.82 -30.68
CA ILE A 33 2.50 -39.02 -30.47
C ILE A 33 2.48 -37.75 -31.33
N ASP A 34 2.03 -37.85 -32.58
CA ASP A 34 1.93 -36.71 -33.49
C ASP A 34 0.89 -35.69 -32.99
N GLU A 35 -0.25 -36.15 -32.46
CA GLU A 35 -1.25 -35.29 -31.80
C GLU A 35 -0.68 -34.59 -30.55
N ILE A 36 0.04 -35.31 -29.69
CA ILE A 36 0.69 -34.73 -28.50
C ILE A 36 1.69 -33.65 -28.91
N ASN A 37 2.48 -33.89 -29.96
CA ASN A 37 3.44 -32.91 -30.47
C ASN A 37 2.73 -31.65 -31.01
N SER A 38 1.61 -31.83 -31.72
CA SER A 38 0.78 -30.72 -32.18
C SER A 38 0.22 -29.91 -31.02
N LEU A 39 -0.32 -30.57 -29.99
CA LEU A 39 -0.84 -29.92 -28.78
C LEU A 39 0.26 -29.16 -28.03
N LYS A 40 1.46 -29.72 -27.93
CA LYS A 40 2.62 -29.05 -27.34
C LYS A 40 3.02 -27.79 -28.11
N GLY A 41 2.94 -27.83 -29.44
CA GLY A 41 3.15 -26.66 -30.30
C GLY A 41 2.12 -25.55 -30.00
N LYS A 42 0.84 -25.90 -30.00
CA LYS A 42 -0.26 -24.96 -29.67
C LYS A 42 -0.13 -24.37 -28.27
N LEU A 43 0.28 -25.17 -27.28
CA LEU A 43 0.49 -24.70 -25.92
C LEU A 43 1.60 -23.63 -25.86
N LYS A 44 2.69 -23.84 -26.60
CA LYS A 44 3.80 -22.89 -26.69
C LYS A 44 3.38 -21.58 -27.35
N GLU A 45 2.57 -21.64 -28.42
CA GLU A 45 2.01 -20.45 -29.06
C GLU A 45 1.13 -19.63 -28.10
N ILE A 46 0.32 -20.31 -27.28
CA ILE A 46 -0.50 -19.66 -26.24
C ILE A 46 0.41 -19.00 -25.19
N GLU A 47 1.45 -19.68 -24.70
CA GLU A 47 2.40 -19.09 -23.75
C GLU A 47 3.08 -17.84 -24.31
N ASP A 48 3.51 -17.88 -25.58
CA ASP A 48 4.16 -16.75 -26.22
C ASP A 48 3.18 -15.58 -26.46
N ALA A 49 1.91 -15.86 -26.73
CA ALA A 49 0.87 -14.84 -26.82
C ALA A 49 0.56 -14.17 -25.46
N LEU A 50 0.73 -14.88 -24.34
CA LEU A 50 0.46 -14.35 -22.99
C LEU A 50 1.63 -13.53 -22.41
N LYS A 51 2.87 -13.76 -22.88
CA LYS A 51 4.07 -13.02 -22.43
C LYS A 51 3.92 -11.49 -22.50
N PRO A 52 3.48 -10.88 -23.63
CA PRO A 52 3.32 -9.43 -23.73
C PRO A 52 2.32 -8.89 -22.71
N SER A 53 1.19 -9.57 -22.51
CA SER A 53 0.18 -9.18 -21.53
C SER A 53 0.75 -9.16 -20.11
N LYS A 54 1.52 -10.18 -19.73
CA LYS A 54 2.23 -10.22 -18.43
C LYS A 54 3.20 -9.06 -18.27
N GLN A 55 3.94 -8.69 -19.32
CA GLN A 55 4.85 -7.54 -19.28
C GLN A 55 4.10 -6.21 -19.16
N ILE A 56 2.97 -6.05 -19.85
CA ILE A 56 2.13 -4.85 -19.76
C ILE A 56 1.58 -4.69 -18.34
N ILE A 57 1.07 -5.78 -17.74
CA ILE A 57 0.56 -5.76 -16.36
C ILE A 57 1.67 -5.36 -15.39
N LYS A 58 2.88 -5.92 -15.55
CA LYS A 58 4.03 -5.55 -14.71
C LYS A 58 4.36 -4.06 -14.82
N ARG A 59 4.46 -3.51 -16.04
CA ARG A 59 4.71 -2.07 -16.23
C ARG A 59 3.62 -1.19 -15.59
N ARG A 60 2.35 -1.59 -15.71
CA ARG A 60 1.24 -0.86 -15.07
C ARG A 60 1.33 -0.88 -13.55
N LEU A 61 1.72 -2.01 -12.96
CA LEU A 61 1.97 -2.11 -11.52
C LEU A 61 3.11 -1.18 -11.09
N ASP A 62 4.22 -1.18 -11.84
CA ASP A 62 5.35 -0.30 -11.55
C ASP A 62 4.94 1.18 -11.63
N SER A 63 4.15 1.58 -12.63
CA SER A 63 3.60 2.94 -12.73
C SER A 63 2.64 3.31 -11.59
N LEU A 64 1.77 2.38 -11.18
CA LEU A 64 0.86 2.60 -10.06
C LEU A 64 1.61 2.80 -8.74
N ASN A 65 2.69 2.04 -8.52
CA ASN A 65 3.55 2.21 -7.35
C ASN A 65 4.24 3.58 -7.35
N SER A 66 4.75 4.05 -8.49
CA SER A 66 5.30 5.40 -8.63
C SER A 66 4.28 6.48 -8.27
N ILE A 67 3.04 6.35 -8.75
CA ILE A 67 1.96 7.30 -8.43
C ILE A 67 1.64 7.26 -6.93
N LEU A 68 1.66 6.09 -6.29
CA LEU A 68 1.43 5.96 -4.86
C LEU A 68 2.54 6.65 -4.03
N GLU A 69 3.80 6.53 -4.46
CA GLU A 69 4.93 7.24 -3.84
C GLU A 69 4.77 8.75 -3.97
N GLU A 70 4.52 9.27 -5.18
CA GLU A 70 4.28 10.70 -5.42
C GLU A 70 3.09 11.24 -4.60
N LEU A 71 2.00 10.48 -4.52
CA LEU A 71 0.85 10.84 -3.68
C LEU A 71 1.19 10.86 -2.20
N SER A 72 2.09 9.97 -1.74
CA SER A 72 2.58 9.97 -0.37
C SER A 72 3.45 11.18 -0.06
N ASP A 73 4.27 11.62 -1.02
CA ASP A 73 5.11 12.81 -0.91
C ASP A 73 4.26 14.08 -0.88
N ILE A 74 3.33 14.24 -1.84
CA ILE A 74 2.35 15.34 -1.85
C ILE A 74 1.54 15.35 -0.55
N LYS A 75 1.15 14.16 -0.06
CA LYS A 75 0.48 14.03 1.23
C LYS A 75 1.39 14.50 2.36
N SER A 76 2.68 14.22 2.36
CA SER A 76 3.58 14.67 3.43
C SER A 76 3.76 16.19 3.39
N ASP A 77 4.01 16.77 2.21
CA ASP A 77 4.26 18.20 2.03
C ASP A 77 3.08 19.06 2.47
N MET A 78 1.86 18.69 2.07
CA MET A 78 0.68 19.43 2.49
C MET A 78 0.47 19.37 4.03
N VAL A 79 1.03 18.38 4.77
CA VAL A 79 0.76 18.19 6.21
C VAL A 79 1.64 19.19 6.93
N LEU A 80 2.91 19.22 6.53
CA LEU A 80 3.88 20.19 6.99
C LEU A 80 3.37 21.61 6.75
N SER A 81 2.83 21.88 5.56
CA SER A 81 2.23 23.19 5.25
C SER A 81 1.06 23.55 6.19
N MET A 82 0.09 22.66 6.38
CA MET A 82 -1.07 22.92 7.27
C MET A 82 -0.66 23.10 8.74
N GLU A 83 0.30 22.31 9.22
CA GLU A 83 0.81 22.42 10.59
C GLU A 83 1.53 23.76 10.81
N GLU A 84 2.37 24.18 9.85
CA GLU A 84 3.03 25.48 9.90
C GLU A 84 2.04 26.64 9.84
N GLU A 85 1.03 26.58 8.95
CA GLU A 85 -0.05 27.57 8.88
C GLU A 85 -0.82 27.68 10.20
N MET A 86 -1.18 26.55 10.81
CA MET A 86 -1.83 26.53 12.13
C MET A 86 -1.00 27.30 13.17
N PHE A 87 0.28 26.96 13.31
CA PHE A 87 1.13 27.62 14.31
C PHE A 87 1.29 29.12 14.01
N ASN A 88 1.43 29.50 12.74
CA ASN A 88 1.53 30.90 12.32
C ASN A 88 0.26 31.68 12.64
N VAL A 89 -0.93 31.09 12.45
CA VAL A 89 -2.21 31.72 12.79
C VAL A 89 -2.34 31.89 14.29
N ILE A 90 -1.99 30.86 15.08
CA ILE A 90 -2.06 30.95 16.54
C ILE A 90 -1.12 32.04 17.05
N GLU A 91 0.16 32.00 16.67
CA GLU A 91 1.18 32.95 17.12
C GLU A 91 0.80 34.41 16.85
N LYS A 92 0.30 34.72 15.64
CA LYS A 92 -0.14 36.08 15.27
C LYS A 92 -1.33 36.61 16.06
N ASN A 93 -2.05 35.75 16.77
CA ASN A 93 -3.26 36.12 17.52
C ASN A 93 -3.10 35.92 19.04
N LEU A 94 -1.90 35.59 19.53
CA LEU A 94 -1.60 35.61 20.95
C LEU A 94 -1.50 37.05 21.47
N LEU A 95 -1.49 37.20 22.80
CA LEU A 95 -1.32 38.51 23.45
C LEU A 95 0.07 39.08 23.20
N ASP A 96 0.19 40.41 23.22
CA ASP A 96 1.48 41.10 23.09
C ASP A 96 2.49 40.58 24.12
N GLY A 97 3.69 40.23 23.65
CA GLY A 97 4.74 39.63 24.48
C GLY A 97 4.70 38.10 24.55
N MET A 98 3.72 37.44 23.93
CA MET A 98 3.71 35.99 23.75
C MET A 98 4.33 35.55 22.43
N VAL A 99 5.09 34.46 22.46
CA VAL A 99 5.68 33.82 21.26
C VAL A 99 5.57 32.30 21.32
N LEU A 100 5.61 31.66 20.15
CA LEU A 100 5.65 30.19 20.05
C LEU A 100 7.07 29.70 19.74
N GLU A 101 7.73 29.10 20.72
CA GLU A 101 9.07 28.54 20.52
C GLU A 101 9.03 27.06 20.14
N LYS A 102 9.80 26.70 19.11
CA LYS A 102 10.00 25.30 18.73
C LYS A 102 10.88 24.61 19.77
N VAL A 103 10.45 23.44 20.25
CA VAL A 103 11.25 22.63 21.18
C VAL A 103 12.38 21.95 20.39
N LYS A 104 13.61 22.09 20.87
CA LYS A 104 14.74 21.31 20.32
C LYS A 104 14.41 19.82 20.48
N ASP A 105 14.55 19.07 19.39
CA ASP A 105 14.34 17.62 19.32
C ASP A 105 12.87 17.11 19.31
N LEU A 106 11.86 17.97 19.48
CA LEU A 106 10.43 17.58 19.42
C LEU A 106 9.68 18.43 18.39
N LYS A 107 9.58 17.92 17.15
CA LYS A 107 8.92 18.63 16.04
C LYS A 107 7.44 18.93 16.28
N ASN A 108 6.75 18.08 17.04
CA ASN A 108 5.31 18.14 17.27
C ASN A 108 4.92 19.02 18.47
N ILE A 109 5.87 19.70 19.14
CA ILE A 109 5.59 20.53 20.30
C ILE A 109 6.10 21.96 20.07
N ARG A 110 5.29 22.93 20.46
CA ARG A 110 5.73 24.33 20.62
C ARG A 110 5.41 24.84 22.02
N TYR A 111 6.39 25.48 22.66
CA TYR A 111 6.18 26.19 23.92
C TYR A 111 5.51 27.54 23.67
N ILE A 112 4.62 27.92 24.57
CA ILE A 112 4.04 29.26 24.65
C ILE A 112 4.88 30.00 25.69
N ILE A 113 5.64 31.00 25.24
CA ILE A 113 6.54 31.79 26.08
C ILE A 113 5.95 33.18 26.27
N PHE A 114 5.99 33.72 27.49
CA PHE A 114 5.66 35.10 27.79
C PHE A 114 6.74 35.69 28.71
N ASN A 115 7.40 36.77 28.29
CA ASN A 115 8.52 37.38 29.03
C ASN A 115 9.58 36.35 29.48
N ASP A 116 10.05 35.52 28.55
CA ASP A 116 11.06 34.46 28.78
C ASP A 116 10.63 33.31 29.72
N GLU A 117 9.37 33.25 30.14
CA GLU A 117 8.81 32.14 30.93
C GLU A 117 7.89 31.23 30.11
N GLU A 118 8.03 29.91 30.27
CA GLU A 118 7.08 28.94 29.71
C GLU A 118 5.75 29.02 30.47
N VAL A 119 4.71 29.46 29.78
CA VAL A 119 3.34 29.54 30.34
C VAL A 119 2.45 28.42 29.84
N GLY A 120 2.87 27.71 28.79
CA GLY A 120 2.12 26.63 28.20
C GLY A 120 2.83 25.95 27.05
N ARG A 121 2.13 25.02 26.40
CA ARG A 121 2.60 24.32 25.21
C ARG A 121 1.45 23.83 24.35
N ILE A 122 1.73 23.66 23.06
CA ILE A 122 0.86 23.05 22.08
C ILE A 122 1.55 21.79 21.58
N GLU A 123 0.88 20.65 21.68
CA GLU A 123 1.36 19.34 21.27
C GLU A 123 0.45 18.79 20.17
N VAL A 124 1.02 18.43 19.02
CA VAL A 124 0.30 17.73 17.95
C VAL A 124 0.28 16.23 18.29
N LEU A 125 -0.93 15.71 18.54
CA LEU A 125 -1.16 14.33 18.99
C LEU A 125 -1.29 13.36 17.82
N GLU A 126 -2.08 13.76 16.82
CA GLU A 126 -2.33 12.97 15.62
C GLU A 126 -2.41 13.89 14.42
N ASN A 127 -1.58 13.62 13.41
CA ASN A 127 -1.69 14.22 12.07
C ASN A 127 -2.58 13.34 11.19
N CYS A 128 -3.84 13.17 11.60
CA CYS A 128 -4.83 12.33 10.91
C CYS A 128 -5.70 13.15 9.96
N ARG A 129 -5.23 13.31 8.72
CA ARG A 129 -5.96 14.09 7.71
C ARG A 129 -7.42 13.65 7.47
N PRO A 130 -8.34 14.61 7.22
CA PRO A 130 -8.09 16.04 7.01
C PRO A 130 -7.89 16.88 8.28
N ASP A 131 -8.00 16.27 9.46
CA ASP A 131 -8.07 17.00 10.73
C ASP A 131 -6.73 16.93 11.50
N ILE A 132 -6.29 18.04 12.10
CA ILE A 132 -5.13 18.04 13.01
C ILE A 132 -5.65 17.96 14.45
N LYS A 133 -5.24 16.94 15.19
CA LYS A 133 -5.57 16.83 16.61
C LYS A 133 -4.43 17.39 17.45
N ILE A 134 -4.71 18.43 18.23
CA ILE A 134 -3.74 19.05 19.12
C ILE A 134 -4.21 18.98 20.57
N ARG A 135 -3.24 19.03 21.48
CA ARG A 135 -3.43 19.29 22.90
C ARG A 135 -2.81 20.63 23.23
N VAL A 136 -3.56 21.49 23.90
CA VAL A 136 -3.08 22.79 24.36
C VAL A 136 -3.09 22.77 25.88
N LYS A 137 -1.93 23.09 26.47
CA LYS A 137 -1.77 23.24 27.91
C LYS A 137 -1.36 24.67 28.22
N VAL A 138 -2.05 25.31 29.15
CA VAL A 138 -1.68 26.62 29.71
C VAL A 138 -1.76 26.54 31.22
N TYR A 139 -0.61 26.68 31.88
CA TYR A 139 -0.43 26.36 33.30
C TYR A 139 -0.95 24.94 33.64
N LYS A 140 -1.97 24.84 34.51
CA LYS A 140 -2.62 23.57 34.90
C LYS A 140 -3.78 23.18 33.97
N ASN A 141 -4.22 24.07 33.08
CA ASN A 141 -5.35 23.82 32.19
C ASN A 141 -4.89 23.04 30.96
N VAL A 142 -5.63 22.01 30.59
CA VAL A 142 -5.38 21.20 29.40
C VAL A 142 -6.68 21.03 28.64
N ASP A 143 -6.63 21.17 27.32
CA ASP A 143 -7.75 20.87 26.44
C ASP A 143 -7.25 20.29 25.11
N GLU A 144 -8.10 19.56 24.40
CA GLU A 144 -7.79 18.94 23.10
C GLU A 144 -8.70 19.52 22.01
N PHE A 145 -8.11 19.86 20.87
CA PHE A 145 -8.81 20.48 19.75
C PHE A 145 -8.63 19.67 18.49
N ILE A 146 -9.71 19.56 17.71
CA ILE A 146 -9.69 18.99 16.37
C ILE A 146 -9.83 20.14 15.37
N ILE A 147 -8.79 20.33 14.59
CA ILE A 147 -8.69 21.37 13.60
C ILE A 147 -9.07 20.79 12.26
N LYS A 148 -10.22 21.24 11.74
CA LYS A 148 -10.67 20.90 10.38
C LYS A 148 -10.30 21.97 9.35
N ASP A 149 -10.01 23.17 9.84
CA ASP A 149 -9.74 24.37 9.06
C ASP A 149 -8.68 25.20 9.79
N PRO A 150 -7.48 25.39 9.20
CA PRO A 150 -6.39 26.19 9.75
C PRO A 150 -6.78 27.62 10.15
N PHE A 151 -7.88 28.16 9.59
CA PHE A 151 -8.36 29.52 9.84
C PHE A 151 -9.44 29.59 10.92
N LYS A 152 -9.97 28.46 11.41
CA LYS A 152 -10.99 28.40 12.48
C LYS A 152 -10.39 28.05 13.83
N MET A 153 -9.27 28.69 14.16
CA MET A 153 -8.48 28.48 15.39
C MET A 153 -8.95 29.32 16.57
N TYR A 154 -10.04 30.08 16.42
CA TYR A 154 -10.51 31.02 17.44
C TYR A 154 -10.72 30.37 18.81
N SER A 155 -11.21 29.12 18.85
CA SER A 155 -11.39 28.39 20.11
C SER A 155 -10.07 28.12 20.83
N ILE A 156 -9.00 27.79 20.09
CA ILE A 156 -7.66 27.54 20.63
C ILE A 156 -7.05 28.84 21.15
N ILE A 157 -7.09 29.90 20.33
CA ILE A 157 -6.58 31.23 20.69
C ILE A 157 -7.33 31.76 21.93
N SER A 158 -8.65 31.65 21.93
CA SER A 158 -9.50 32.06 23.05
C SER A 158 -9.16 31.28 24.31
N PHE A 159 -8.95 29.96 24.20
CA PHE A 159 -8.51 29.13 25.33
C PHE A 159 -7.18 29.62 25.88
N ILE A 160 -6.16 29.82 25.03
CA ILE A 160 -4.83 30.26 25.47
C ILE A 160 -4.91 31.60 26.21
N ASN A 161 -5.51 32.60 25.57
CA ASN A 161 -5.59 33.96 26.12
C ASN A 161 -6.41 34.00 27.41
N THR A 162 -7.52 33.25 27.48
CA THR A 162 -8.36 33.18 28.68
C THR A 162 -7.62 32.51 29.83
N LYS A 163 -7.01 31.35 29.59
CA LYS A 163 -6.32 30.59 30.66
C LYS A 163 -5.05 31.27 31.13
N PHE A 164 -4.39 32.02 30.27
CA PHE A 164 -3.28 32.89 30.66
C PHE A 164 -3.75 34.03 31.59
N ASN A 165 -4.75 34.80 31.17
CA ASN A 165 -5.23 35.97 31.92
C ASN A 165 -5.83 35.61 33.29
N TYR A 166 -6.51 34.48 33.39
CA TYR A 166 -7.18 34.04 34.62
C TYR A 166 -6.42 32.94 35.34
N LYS A 167 -5.07 32.96 35.33
CA LYS A 167 -4.16 31.98 35.97
C LYS A 167 -4.85 31.34 37.17
N GLN A 168 -5.49 30.18 36.95
CA GLN A 168 -6.40 29.64 37.97
C GLN A 168 -5.52 29.09 39.09
N GLU A 169 -5.37 29.89 40.14
CA GLU A 169 -4.76 29.50 41.40
C GLU A 169 -5.71 28.49 42.07
N TYR A 170 -5.41 27.21 41.91
CA TYR A 170 -5.82 26.14 42.82
C TYR A 170 -4.58 25.38 43.25
#